data_AF-A0A3B9Z089-F1
#
_entry.id   AF-A0A3B9Z089-F1
#
_cell.length_a   1.000
_cell.length_b   1.000
_cell.length_c   1.000
_cell.angle_alpha   90.00
_cell.angle_beta   90.00
_cell.angle_gamma   90.00
#
_symmetry.space_group_name_H-M   'P 1'
#
loop_
_entity.id
_entity.type
_entity.pdbx_description
1 polymer ?
#
loop_
_entity_poly.entity_id
_entity_poly.type
_entity_poly.pdbx_seq_one_letter_code
_entity_poly.pdbx_strand_id
1 'polypeptide(L)' 'MDGTFGLIVAGVVMAVMVYVVPRFLGTNTVNCTRCRGSGQVNEHWPDPSKPGGWHHVEGECPKCKGKGRTKI' A
#
# COMPACT_ATOMS: atom_id res chain seq x y z
N MET A 1 40.86 -16.21 -16.56
CA MET A 1 39.84 -15.42 -15.83
C MET A 1 40.35 -15.28 -14.42
N ASP A 2 41.11 -14.23 -14.19
CA ASP A 2 41.81 -14.00 -12.92
C ASP A 2 40.81 -13.70 -11.81
N GLY A 3 41.10 -14.13 -10.58
CA GLY A 3 40.17 -14.04 -9.44
C GLY A 3 39.64 -12.61 -9.15
N THR A 4 40.39 -11.60 -9.58
CA THR A 4 40.00 -10.18 -9.52
C THR A 4 38.79 -9.87 -10.39
N PHE A 5 38.67 -10.48 -11.58
CA PHE A 5 37.51 -10.31 -12.46
C PHE A 5 36.25 -10.92 -11.82
N GLY A 6 36.39 -12.08 -11.17
CA GLY A 6 35.30 -12.73 -10.43
C GLY A 6 34.78 -11.86 -9.28
N LEU A 7 35.67 -11.21 -8.54
CA LEU A 7 35.30 -10.33 -7.42
C LEU A 7 34.56 -9.07 -7.88
N ILE A 8 35.00 -8.44 -8.98
CA ILE A 8 34.36 -7.25 -9.53
C ILE A 8 32.95 -7.59 -10.02
N VAL A 9 32.81 -8.69 -10.78
CA VAL A 9 31.50 -9.12 -11.27
C VAL A 9 30.55 -9.46 -10.12
N ALA A 10 31.02 -10.20 -9.10
CA ALA A 10 30.22 -10.51 -7.92
C ALA A 10 29.79 -9.24 -7.16
N GLY A 11 30.69 -8.27 -7.00
CA GLY A 11 30.40 -6.99 -6.36
C GLY A 11 29.34 -6.17 -7.10
N VAL A 12 29.45 -6.09 -8.43
CA VAL A 12 28.46 -5.40 -9.27
C VAL A 12 27.11 -6.10 -9.21
N VAL A 13 27.08 -7.43 -9.29
CA VAL A 13 25.82 -8.19 -9.17
C VAL A 13 25.16 -7.98 -7.80
N MET A 14 25.94 -7.99 -6.72
CA MET A 14 25.44 -7.66 -5.38
C MET A 14 24.89 -6.24 -5.30
N ALA A 15 25.60 -5.25 -5.84
CA ALA A 15 25.13 -3.87 -5.85
C ALA A 15 23.83 -3.71 -6.64
N VAL A 16 23.71 -4.36 -7.80
CA VAL A 16 22.49 -4.38 -8.61
C VAL A 16 21.34 -5.06 -7.85
N MET A 17 21.59 -6.21 -7.24
CA MET A 17 20.59 -6.92 -6.44
C MET A 17 20.07 -6.03 -5.29
N VAL A 18 20.96 -5.38 -4.54
CA VAL A 18 20.58 -4.52 -3.41
C VAL A 18 19.83 -3.26 -3.86
N TYR A 19 20.07 -2.75 -5.06
CA TYR A 19 19.41 -1.52 -5.54
C TYR A 19 18.11 -1.77 -6.30
N VAL A 20 18.08 -2.83 -7.12
CA VAL A 20 16.95 -3.14 -8.02
C VAL A 20 15.86 -3.89 -7.27
N VAL A 21 16.21 -4.90 -6.47
CA VAL A 21 15.21 -5.75 -5.79
C VAL A 21 14.28 -4.95 -4.86
N PRO A 22 14.75 -4.10 -3.93
CA PRO A 22 13.85 -3.32 -3.08
C PRO A 22 13.08 -2.26 -3.87
N ARG A 23 13.59 -1.78 -5.01
CA ARG A 23 12.87 -0.85 -5.86
C ARG A 23 11.63 -1.48 -6.52
N PHE A 24 11.67 -2.78 -6.81
CA PHE A 24 10.54 -3.50 -7.42
C PHE A 24 9.65 -4.23 -6.41
N LEU A 25 10.20 -4.71 -5.29
CA LEU A 25 9.44 -5.47 -4.28
C LEU A 25 8.97 -4.61 -3.09
N GLY A 26 9.53 -3.42 -2.89
CA GLY A 26 9.34 -2.58 -1.71
C GLY A 26 8.02 -1.79 -1.63
N THR A 27 6.94 -2.24 -2.26
CA THR A 27 5.63 -1.63 -2.02
C THR A 27 5.03 -2.24 -0.77
N ASN A 28 5.40 -1.71 0.40
CA ASN A 28 4.74 -2.02 1.69
C ASN A 28 3.30 -1.49 1.66
N THR A 29 2.41 -2.23 1.00
CA THR A 29 0.98 -1.93 1.01
C THR A 29 0.36 -2.64 2.20
N VAL A 30 -0.18 -1.85 3.14
CA VAL A 30 -0.98 -2.38 4.24
C VAL A 30 -2.45 -2.38 3.88
N ASN A 31 -3.21 -3.30 4.46
CA ASN A 31 -4.66 -3.27 4.33
C ASN A 31 -5.19 -1.96 4.90
N CYS A 32 -6.05 -1.30 4.13
CA CYS A 32 -6.65 -0.05 4.54
C CYS A 32 -7.47 -0.30 5.81
N THR A 33 -7.12 0.37 6.89
CA THR A 33 -7.76 0.15 8.20
C THR A 33 -9.23 0.54 8.22
N ARG A 34 -9.67 1.40 7.29
CA ARG A 34 -11.07 1.87 7.22
C ARG A 34 -12.00 0.82 6.60
N CYS A 35 -11.67 0.33 5.40
CA CYS A 35 -12.45 -0.71 4.73
C CYS A 35 -11.98 -2.14 5.04
N ARG A 36 -10.98 -2.31 5.91
CA ARG A 36 -10.37 -3.60 6.28
C ARG A 36 -9.95 -4.47 5.09
N GLY A 37 -9.55 -3.86 3.97
CA GLY A 37 -9.18 -4.61 2.77
C GLY A 37 -10.26 -4.75 1.71
N SER A 38 -11.53 -4.44 2.01
CA SER A 38 -12.64 -4.65 1.05
C SER A 38 -12.65 -3.64 -0.11
N GLY A 39 -12.06 -2.46 0.08
CA GLY A 39 -12.14 -1.36 -0.88
C GLY A 39 -13.47 -0.59 -0.84
N GLN A 40 -14.47 -1.06 -0.09
CA GLN A 40 -15.81 -0.47 0.00
C GLN A 40 -16.14 -0.11 1.46
N VAL A 41 -16.97 0.92 1.65
CA VAL A 41 -17.50 1.30 2.97
C VAL A 41 -19.03 1.35 2.89
N ASN A 42 -19.67 1.00 4.00
CA ASN A 42 -21.10 1.12 4.19
C ASN A 42 -21.30 1.50 5.67
N GLU A 43 -21.12 2.78 5.97
CA GLU A 43 -21.11 3.34 7.31
C GLU A 43 -22.30 4.28 7.46
N HIS A 44 -23.07 4.09 8.53
CA HIS A 44 -24.21 4.94 8.88
C HIS A 44 -24.04 5.44 10.31
N TRP A 45 -24.19 6.74 10.54
CA TRP A 45 -24.15 7.32 11.88
C TRP A 45 -25.11 8.51 12.02
N PRO A 46 -25.62 8.80 13.22
CA PRO A 46 -26.55 9.91 13.43
C PRO A 46 -25.87 11.27 13.18
N ASP A 47 -26.58 12.19 12.52
CA ASP A 47 -26.12 13.56 12.27
C ASP A 47 -26.41 14.45 13.50
N PRO A 48 -25.38 14.93 14.22
CA PRO A 48 -25.59 15.81 15.37
C PRO A 48 -26.17 17.18 14.97
N SER A 49 -26.12 17.56 13.69
CA SER A 49 -26.57 18.85 13.18
C SER A 49 -28.07 18.89 12.85
N LYS A 50 -28.72 17.72 12.73
CA LYS A 50 -30.14 17.61 12.38
C LYS A 50 -30.82 16.58 13.28
N PRO A 51 -31.83 16.95 14.08
CA PRO A 51 -32.59 15.97 14.86
C PRO A 51 -33.28 14.99 13.90
N GLY A 52 -32.91 13.71 14.01
CA GLY A 52 -33.37 12.62 13.12
C GLY A 52 -32.58 12.47 11.81
N GLY A 53 -31.54 13.28 11.58
CA GLY A 53 -30.65 13.15 10.43
C GLY A 53 -29.69 11.98 10.56
N TRP A 54 -29.32 11.39 9.42
CA TRP A 54 -28.30 10.34 9.34
C TRP A 54 -27.25 10.76 8.31
N HIS A 55 -26.00 10.54 8.65
CA HIS A 55 -24.90 10.52 7.69
C HIS A 55 -24.80 9.12 7.11
N HIS A 56 -24.70 9.06 5.79
CA HIS A 56 -24.53 7.84 5.03
C HIS A 56 -23.29 7.94 4.17
N VAL A 57 -22.39 6.97 4.30
CA VAL A 57 -21.24 6.80 3.40
C VAL A 57 -21.25 5.38 2.88
N GLU A 58 -21.69 5.24 1.62
CA GLU A 58 -21.70 3.99 0.89
C GLU A 58 -20.91 4.10 -0.41
N GLY A 59 -20.24 3.01 -0.76
CA GLY A 59 -19.47 2.87 -1.98
C GLY A 59 -17.98 2.92 -1.73
N GLU A 60 -17.25 3.52 -2.66
CA GLU A 60 -15.81 3.40 -2.70
C GLU A 60 -15.15 3.99 -1.46
N CYS A 61 -14.29 3.22 -0.79
CA CYS A 61 -13.61 3.68 0.41
C CYS A 61 -12.73 4.89 0.10
N PRO A 62 -13.03 6.09 0.64
CA PRO A 62 -12.34 7.33 0.27
C PRO A 62 -10.87 7.34 0.68
N LYS A 63 -10.51 6.55 1.71
CA LYS A 63 -9.14 6.43 2.21
C LYS A 63 -8.22 5.66 1.26
N CYS A 64 -8.72 4.59 0.63
CA CYS A 64 -7.91 3.75 -0.25
C CYS A 64 -8.31 3.84 -1.73
N LYS A 65 -9.32 4.67 -2.07
CA LYS A 65 -9.84 4.83 -3.42
C LYS A 65 -10.17 3.49 -4.08
N GLY A 66 -10.94 2.65 -3.37
CA GLY A 66 -11.37 1.35 -3.87
C GLY A 66 -10.34 0.24 -3.85
N LYS A 67 -9.06 0.55 -3.58
CA LYS A 67 -7.96 -0.43 -3.71
C LYS A 67 -7.88 -1.46 -2.59
N GLY A 68 -8.60 -1.26 -1.47
CA GLY A 68 -8.51 -2.08 -0.26
C GLY A 68 -7.18 -1.94 0.49
N ARG A 69 -6.17 -1.32 -0.11
CA ARG A 69 -4.81 -1.21 0.41
C ARG A 69 -4.29 0.21 0.28
N THR A 70 -3.45 0.61 1.22
CA THR A 70 -2.75 1.90 1.23
C THR A 70 -1.26 1.64 1.31
N LYS A 71 -0.46 2.42 0.57
CA LYS A 71 0.98 2.48 0.79
C LYS A 71 1.22 3.16 2.14
N ILE A 72 2.10 2.58 2.95
CA ILE A 72 2.70 3.29 4.08
C ILE A 72 3.68 4.33 3.53
#